data_AF-I1A5R0-F1
#
_entry.id   AF-I1A5R0-F1
#
_cell.length_a   1.000
_cell.length_b   1.000
_cell.length_c   1.000
_cell.angle_alpha   90.00
_cell.angle_beta   90.00
_cell.angle_gamma   90.00
#
_symmetry.space_group_name_H-M   'P 1'
#
loop_
_entity.id
_entity.type
_entity.pdbx_description
1 polymer ?
#
loop_
_entity_poly.entity_id
_entity_poly.type
_entity_poly.pdbx_seq_one_letter_code
_entity_poly.pdbx_strand_id
1 'polypeptide(L)'
;MEIMYNEKTASSENSSIFGGDSSVIIWIILGVLISLLVIYFIYSWIKDKINKKKTRQAAIQLEKNAAIYWYETTVKINELIKLNRIQHENFVVSIGEFKMSEINNAASDTINDLMNEYEFKNYLLSSEKYSTYVSNIKVLKDLNSNLWDKKLSNSSLKFFEDELPKSEKAAKEAISTELSDLKSTSELYDEIKAKYNEKLYKKVNNEGQNEQI
;
A
#
# COMPACT_ATOMS: atom_id res chain seq x y z
N MET A 1 -93.23 43.03 -25.00
CA MET A 1 -91.91 43.38 -25.56
C MET A 1 -91.03 43.72 -24.38
N GLU A 2 -90.20 42.78 -23.94
CA GLU A 2 -88.97 43.05 -23.19
C GLU A 2 -88.15 41.76 -23.22
N ILE A 3 -87.04 41.82 -23.96
CA ILE A 3 -86.02 40.78 -24.03
C ILE A 3 -85.00 41.18 -22.98
N MET A 4 -84.79 40.36 -21.96
CA MET A 4 -83.66 40.51 -21.06
C MET A 4 -82.84 39.23 -21.07
N TYR A 5 -81.68 39.37 -21.71
CA TYR A 5 -80.50 38.53 -21.63
C TYR A 5 -80.23 38.09 -20.19
N ASN A 6 -79.93 36.80 -19.97
CA ASN A 6 -79.11 36.42 -18.83
C ASN A 6 -77.81 35.80 -19.32
N GLU A 7 -76.73 36.46 -18.92
CA GLU A 7 -75.35 36.23 -19.27
C GLU A 7 -74.82 35.00 -18.51
N LYS A 8 -73.99 34.21 -19.19
CA LYS A 8 -73.35 33.00 -18.66
C LYS A 8 -72.49 33.33 -17.43
N THR A 9 -72.53 32.47 -16.42
CA THR A 9 -71.34 32.22 -15.59
C THR A 9 -71.06 30.72 -15.58
N ALA A 10 -69.99 30.34 -16.26
CA ALA A 10 -69.40 29.01 -16.17
C ALA A 10 -68.83 28.86 -14.75
N SER A 11 -69.49 28.03 -13.93
CA SER A 11 -68.95 27.60 -12.65
C SER A 11 -67.74 26.71 -12.90
N SER A 12 -66.54 27.26 -12.73
CA SER A 12 -65.30 26.50 -12.59
C SER A 12 -65.41 25.61 -11.36
N GLU A 13 -65.57 24.30 -11.57
CA GLU A 13 -65.47 23.29 -10.51
C GLU A 13 -64.02 23.24 -10.02
N ASN A 14 -63.70 24.04 -9.01
CA ASN A 14 -62.53 23.79 -8.17
C ASN A 14 -62.87 22.56 -7.31
N SER A 15 -62.48 21.37 -7.76
CA SER A 15 -62.53 20.17 -6.94
C SER A 15 -61.58 20.36 -5.75
N SER A 16 -62.13 20.73 -4.59
CA SER A 16 -61.39 20.83 -3.34
C SER A 16 -60.94 19.43 -2.92
N ILE A 17 -59.66 19.13 -3.14
CA ILE A 17 -58.98 17.91 -2.66
C ILE A 17 -58.91 17.85 -1.12
N PHE A 18 -59.47 18.85 -0.41
CA PHE A 18 -59.49 18.98 1.05
C PHE A 18 -60.93 18.95 1.60
N GLY A 19 -61.57 17.78 1.57
CA GLY A 19 -62.71 17.44 2.43
C GLY A 19 -62.21 16.74 3.70
N GLY A 20 -62.98 16.76 4.80
CA GLY A 20 -62.55 16.25 6.11
C GLY A 20 -61.91 14.85 6.10
N ASP A 21 -62.39 13.94 5.24
CA ASP A 21 -61.83 12.59 5.09
C ASP A 21 -60.54 12.55 4.25
N SER A 22 -60.38 13.43 3.25
CA SER A 22 -59.14 13.53 2.48
C SER A 22 -58.03 14.22 3.25
N SER A 23 -58.37 15.11 4.19
CA SER A 23 -57.44 15.65 5.19
C SER A 23 -56.84 14.53 6.05
N VAL A 24 -57.63 13.57 6.54
CA VAL A 24 -57.09 12.47 7.36
C VAL A 24 -56.13 11.59 6.54
N ILE A 25 -56.47 11.29 5.28
CA ILE A 25 -55.64 10.49 4.39
C ILE A 25 -54.30 11.18 4.06
N ILE A 26 -54.29 12.51 3.84
CA ILE A 26 -53.05 13.25 3.56
C ILE A 26 -52.08 13.21 4.75
N TRP A 27 -52.60 13.31 5.97
CA TRP A 27 -51.79 13.24 7.20
C TRP A 27 -51.22 11.84 7.44
N ILE A 28 -51.96 10.78 7.07
CA ILE A 28 -51.46 9.40 7.13
C ILE A 28 -50.30 9.22 6.15
N ILE A 29 -50.44 9.66 4.89
CA ILE A 29 -49.38 9.55 3.88
C ILE A 29 -48.14 10.34 4.32
N LEU A 30 -48.32 11.55 4.84
CA LEU A 30 -47.23 12.38 5.36
C LEU A 30 -46.52 11.70 6.55
N GLY A 31 -47.28 11.09 7.47
CA GLY A 31 -46.75 10.35 8.60
C GLY A 31 -45.91 9.15 8.17
N VAL A 32 -46.36 8.39 7.18
CA VAL A 32 -45.59 7.27 6.61
C VAL A 32 -44.31 7.76 5.93
N LEU A 33 -44.39 8.85 5.17
CA LEU A 33 -43.23 9.42 4.47
C LEU A 33 -42.16 9.94 5.44
N ILE A 34 -42.58 10.62 6.51
CA ILE A 34 -41.69 11.03 7.61
C ILE A 34 -41.12 9.81 8.34
N SER A 35 -41.93 8.79 8.61
CA SER A 35 -41.49 7.56 9.28
C SER A 35 -40.40 6.85 8.47
N LEU A 36 -40.57 6.69 7.15
CA LEU A 36 -39.55 6.13 6.26
C LEU A 36 -38.25 6.93 6.28
N LEU A 37 -38.36 8.26 6.33
CA LEU A 37 -37.22 9.17 6.34
C LEU A 37 -36.44 9.08 7.68
N VAL A 38 -37.15 8.95 8.81
CA VAL A 38 -36.54 8.69 10.13
C VAL A 38 -35.85 7.32 10.16
N ILE A 39 -36.48 6.27 9.63
CA ILE A 39 -35.89 4.93 9.54
C ILE A 39 -34.61 4.96 8.68
N TYR A 40 -34.63 5.67 7.56
CA TYR A 40 -33.46 5.83 6.69
C TYR A 40 -32.30 6.52 7.42
N PHE A 41 -32.56 7.61 8.15
CA PHE A 41 -31.53 8.31 8.92
C PHE A 41 -30.93 7.43 10.02
N ILE A 42 -31.76 6.69 10.75
CA ILE A 42 -31.29 5.76 11.78
C ILE A 42 -30.41 4.67 11.16
N TYR A 43 -30.84 4.09 10.03
CA TYR A 43 -30.07 3.09 9.30
C TYR A 43 -28.71 3.62 8.82
N SER A 44 -28.70 4.80 8.19
CA SER A 44 -27.46 5.44 7.72
C SER A 44 -26.49 5.68 8.87
N TRP A 45 -26.97 6.19 10.01
CA TRP A 45 -26.13 6.47 11.16
C TRP A 45 -25.49 5.21 11.77
N ILE A 46 -26.26 4.11 11.86
CA ILE A 46 -25.74 2.82 12.33
C ILE A 46 -24.71 2.26 11.33
N LYS A 47 -25.00 2.32 10.03
CA LYS A 47 -24.10 1.85 8.96
C LYS A 47 -22.78 2.61 8.96
N ASP A 48 -22.81 3.93 9.12
CA ASP A 48 -21.62 4.78 9.18
C ASP A 48 -20.75 4.44 10.39
N LYS A 49 -21.37 4.18 11.55
CA LYS A 49 -20.64 3.78 12.77
C LYS A 49 -19.94 2.43 12.59
N ILE A 50 -20.61 1.46 11.94
CA ILE A 50 -20.03 0.14 11.66
C ILE A 50 -18.90 0.25 10.64
N ASN A 51 -19.11 0.99 9.55
CA ASN A 51 -18.11 1.20 8.51
C ASN A 51 -16.87 1.89 9.07
N LYS A 52 -17.04 2.93 9.91
CA LYS A 52 -15.92 3.61 10.58
C LYS A 52 -15.11 2.67 11.48
N LYS A 53 -15.77 1.72 12.16
CA LYS A 53 -15.07 0.71 12.97
C LYS A 53 -14.28 -0.26 12.10
N LYS A 54 -14.88 -0.76 11.00
CA LYS A 54 -14.23 -1.67 10.07
C LYS A 54 -13.02 -1.02 9.37
N THR A 55 -13.16 0.22 8.89
CA THR A 55 -12.05 0.95 8.25
C THR A 55 -10.92 1.22 9.24
N ARG A 56 -11.24 1.55 10.50
CA ARG A 56 -10.23 1.71 11.54
C ARG A 56 -9.49 0.40 11.83
N GLN A 57 -10.20 -0.73 11.92
CA GLN A 57 -9.56 -2.04 12.13
C GLN A 57 -8.68 -2.44 10.95
N ALA A 58 -9.15 -2.22 9.71
CA ALA A 58 -8.37 -2.46 8.51
C ALA A 58 -7.11 -1.57 8.45
N ALA A 59 -7.22 -0.30 8.83
CA ALA A 59 -6.08 0.62 8.90
C ALA A 59 -5.05 0.16 9.95
N ILE A 60 -5.49 -0.30 11.12
CA ILE A 60 -4.60 -0.86 12.15
C ILE A 60 -3.88 -2.10 11.62
N GLN A 61 -4.60 -3.01 10.96
CA GLN A 61 -3.98 -4.21 10.40
C GLN A 61 -2.99 -3.89 9.28
N LEU A 62 -3.31 -2.92 8.43
CA LEU A 62 -2.43 -2.43 7.39
C LEU A 62 -1.16 -1.81 7.99
N GLU A 63 -1.28 -1.03 9.06
CA GLU A 63 -0.12 -0.45 9.75
C GLU A 63 0.77 -1.52 10.39
N LYS A 64 0.19 -2.56 10.98
CA LYS A 64 0.94 -3.70 11.52
C LYS A 64 1.71 -4.43 10.41
N ASN A 65 1.02 -4.78 9.33
CA ASN A 65 1.63 -5.47 8.19
C ASN A 65 2.75 -4.60 7.57
N ALA A 66 2.55 -3.28 7.50
CA ALA A 66 3.55 -2.35 7.03
C ALA A 66 4.78 -2.29 7.95
N ALA A 67 4.59 -2.34 9.27
CA ALA A 67 5.70 -2.37 10.23
C ALA A 67 6.52 -3.68 10.12
N ILE A 68 5.85 -4.83 9.96
CA ILE A 68 6.52 -6.12 9.76
C ILE A 68 7.28 -6.11 8.45
N TYR A 69 6.63 -5.72 7.35
CA TYR A 69 7.26 -5.71 6.04
C TYR A 69 8.41 -4.69 5.96
N TRP A 70 8.29 -3.55 6.65
CA TRP A 70 9.37 -2.57 6.81
C TRP A 70 10.60 -3.18 7.49
N TYR A 71 10.42 -3.97 8.54
CA TYR A 71 11.52 -4.71 9.17
C TYR A 71 12.14 -5.71 8.20
N GLU A 72 11.34 -6.54 7.54
CA GLU A 72 11.83 -7.54 6.59
C GLU A 72 12.65 -6.88 5.48
N THR A 73 12.13 -5.83 4.85
CA THR A 73 12.85 -5.08 3.81
C THR A 73 14.11 -4.42 4.36
N THR A 74 14.11 -3.90 5.58
CA THR A 74 15.30 -3.30 6.21
C THR A 74 16.40 -4.33 6.44
N VAL A 75 16.04 -5.55 6.87
CA VAL A 75 16.98 -6.68 6.98
C VAL A 75 17.52 -7.05 5.61
N LYS A 76 16.64 -7.23 4.61
CA LYS A 76 17.01 -7.58 3.23
C LYS A 76 18.01 -6.58 2.63
N ILE A 77 17.77 -5.27 2.82
CA ILE A 77 18.65 -4.21 2.31
C ILE A 77 20.01 -4.20 3.04
N ASN A 78 20.02 -4.31 4.37
CA ASN A 78 21.28 -4.37 5.13
C ASN A 78 22.13 -5.59 4.72
N GLU A 79 21.49 -6.74 4.49
CA GLU A 79 22.20 -7.94 4.05
C GLU A 79 22.71 -7.80 2.62
N LEU A 80 21.92 -7.22 1.71
CA LEU A 80 22.36 -6.91 0.34
C LEU A 80 23.60 -6.02 0.35
N ILE A 81 23.64 -4.98 1.18
CA ILE A 81 24.81 -4.10 1.34
C ILE A 81 26.06 -4.91 1.72
N LYS A 82 25.93 -5.80 2.72
CA LYS A 82 27.05 -6.64 3.17
C LYS A 82 27.53 -7.61 2.10
N LEU A 83 26.60 -8.34 1.48
CA LEU A 83 26.93 -9.30 0.40
C LEU A 83 27.66 -8.61 -0.74
N ASN A 84 27.18 -7.42 -1.12
CA ASN A 84 27.78 -6.66 -2.19
C ASN A 84 29.19 -6.17 -1.83
N ARG A 85 29.40 -5.73 -0.59
CA ARG A 85 30.72 -5.36 -0.10
C ARG A 85 31.71 -6.53 -0.13
N ILE A 86 31.29 -7.72 0.30
CA ILE A 86 32.10 -8.95 0.21
C ILE A 86 32.45 -9.25 -1.26
N GLN A 87 31.50 -9.08 -2.17
CA GLN A 87 31.73 -9.34 -3.59
C GLN A 87 32.69 -8.33 -4.24
N HIS A 88 32.64 -7.06 -3.84
CA HIS A 88 33.60 -6.04 -4.27
C HIS A 88 35.00 -6.25 -3.66
N GLU A 89 35.08 -6.68 -2.40
CA GLU A 89 36.36 -6.97 -1.73
C GLU A 89 37.07 -8.18 -2.38
N ASN A 90 36.30 -9.17 -2.85
CA ASN A 90 36.82 -10.36 -3.55
C ASN A 90 36.96 -10.18 -5.07
N PHE A 91 36.64 -9.00 -5.61
CA PHE A 91 36.68 -8.76 -7.06
C PHE A 91 38.13 -8.68 -7.56
N VAL A 92 38.48 -9.54 -8.53
CA VAL A 92 39.78 -9.55 -9.20
C VAL A 92 39.61 -9.21 -10.68
N VAL A 93 40.29 -8.16 -11.15
CA VAL A 93 40.20 -7.68 -12.53
C VAL A 93 40.72 -8.76 -13.50
N SER A 94 39.95 -9.03 -14.57
CA SER A 94 40.30 -9.92 -15.69
C SER A 94 40.55 -11.40 -15.35
N ILE A 95 40.40 -11.80 -14.09
CA ILE A 95 40.57 -13.19 -13.61
C ILE A 95 39.34 -13.63 -12.79
N GLY A 96 38.66 -12.70 -12.12
CA GLY A 96 37.50 -13.00 -11.31
C GLY A 96 36.33 -13.58 -12.09
N GLU A 97 35.53 -14.42 -11.42
CA GLU A 97 34.38 -15.12 -11.99
C GLU A 97 33.28 -14.17 -12.51
N PHE A 98 33.20 -12.96 -11.95
CA PHE A 98 32.16 -11.98 -12.27
C PHE A 98 32.76 -10.64 -12.68
N LYS A 99 32.13 -9.98 -13.67
CA LYS A 99 32.51 -8.61 -14.08
C LYS A 99 31.98 -7.60 -13.07
N MET A 100 32.69 -6.48 -12.93
CA MET A 100 32.29 -5.38 -12.04
C MET A 100 30.88 -4.81 -12.37
N SER A 101 30.53 -4.77 -13.65
CA SER A 101 29.19 -4.38 -14.10
C SER A 101 28.12 -5.38 -13.69
N GLU A 102 28.42 -6.67 -13.63
CA GLU A 102 27.48 -7.70 -13.20
C GLU A 102 27.16 -7.57 -11.72
N ILE A 103 28.16 -7.30 -10.88
CA ILE A 103 27.99 -7.07 -9.43
C ILE A 103 27.10 -5.84 -9.19
N ASN A 104 27.40 -4.72 -9.88
CA ASN A 104 26.60 -3.50 -9.75
C ASN A 104 25.16 -3.69 -10.24
N ASN A 105 24.97 -4.38 -11.36
CA ASN A 105 23.64 -4.64 -11.91
C ASN A 105 22.84 -5.58 -11.00
N ALA A 106 23.47 -6.64 -10.46
CA ALA A 106 22.80 -7.58 -9.56
C ALA A 106 22.24 -6.87 -8.32
N ALA A 107 22.96 -5.89 -7.78
CA ALA A 107 22.49 -5.08 -6.66
C ALA A 107 21.29 -4.20 -7.04
N SER A 108 21.38 -3.46 -8.14
CA SER A 108 20.29 -2.60 -8.61
C SER A 108 19.05 -3.40 -8.98
N ASP A 109 19.22 -4.54 -9.67
CA ASP A 109 18.14 -5.46 -10.05
C ASP A 109 17.46 -6.09 -8.83
N THR A 110 18.22 -6.42 -7.79
CA THR A 110 17.66 -6.96 -6.53
C THR A 110 16.82 -5.91 -5.82
N ILE A 111 17.30 -4.66 -5.74
CA ILE A 111 16.52 -3.56 -5.16
C ILE A 111 15.27 -3.27 -6.01
N ASN A 112 15.40 -3.31 -7.34
CA ASN A 112 14.28 -3.06 -8.23
C ASN A 112 13.18 -4.12 -8.11
N ASP A 113 13.55 -5.40 -7.96
CA ASP A 113 12.59 -6.47 -7.67
C ASP A 113 11.88 -6.23 -6.35
N LEU A 114 12.63 -5.91 -5.29
CA LEU A 114 12.08 -5.61 -3.96
C LEU A 114 11.08 -4.46 -4.01
N MET A 115 11.41 -3.38 -4.72
CA MET A 115 10.51 -2.24 -4.92
C MET A 115 9.28 -2.57 -5.78
N ASN A 116 9.35 -3.65 -6.56
CA ASN A 116 8.26 -4.09 -7.41
C ASN A 116 7.30 -5.07 -6.74
N GLU A 117 7.69 -5.66 -5.60
CA GLU A 117 6.84 -6.50 -4.76
C GLU A 117 5.52 -5.77 -4.41
N TYR A 118 4.43 -6.53 -4.35
CA TYR A 118 3.09 -5.99 -4.09
C TYR A 118 3.05 -5.32 -2.71
N GLU A 119 3.65 -5.97 -1.72
CA GLU A 119 3.77 -5.53 -0.35
C GLU A 119 4.54 -4.21 -0.26
N PHE A 120 5.64 -4.05 -1.00
CA PHE A 120 6.40 -2.80 -1.04
C PHE A 120 5.56 -1.65 -1.57
N LYS A 121 4.85 -1.87 -2.68
CA LYS A 121 4.02 -0.84 -3.30
C LYS A 121 2.87 -0.41 -2.38
N ASN A 122 2.19 -1.36 -1.75
CA ASN A 122 1.01 -1.06 -0.96
C ASN A 122 1.33 -0.58 0.47
N TYR A 123 2.38 -1.10 1.09
CA TYR A 123 2.69 -0.81 2.49
C TYR A 123 3.69 0.32 2.67
N LEU A 124 4.70 0.41 1.79
CA LEU A 124 5.80 1.36 1.95
C LEU A 124 5.72 2.53 0.97
N LEU A 125 5.47 2.28 -0.31
CA LEU A 125 5.47 3.32 -1.34
C LEU A 125 4.27 4.28 -1.21
N SER A 126 3.09 3.76 -0.88
CA SER A 126 1.87 4.58 -0.72
C SER A 126 1.78 5.31 0.62
N SER A 127 2.68 5.05 1.56
CA SER A 127 2.61 5.57 2.92
C SER A 127 3.61 6.70 3.13
N GLU A 128 3.13 7.89 3.51
CA GLU A 128 3.97 9.05 3.81
C GLU A 128 4.96 8.78 4.95
N LYS A 129 4.58 7.92 5.90
CA LYS A 129 5.41 7.48 7.04
C LYS A 129 6.74 6.89 6.59
N TYR A 130 6.77 6.19 5.46
CA TYR A 130 7.95 5.50 4.94
C TYR A 130 8.60 6.23 3.76
N SER A 131 8.22 7.49 3.49
CA SER A 131 8.77 8.29 2.38
C SER A 131 10.30 8.43 2.43
N THR A 132 10.86 8.72 3.59
CA THR A 132 12.32 8.80 3.81
C THR A 132 13.01 7.45 3.56
N TYR A 133 12.37 6.36 4.01
CA TYR A 133 12.88 5.01 3.80
C TYR A 133 12.94 4.66 2.31
N VAL A 134 11.84 4.88 1.59
CA VAL A 134 11.74 4.66 0.15
C VAL A 134 12.73 5.54 -0.63
N SER A 135 12.95 6.78 -0.20
CA SER A 135 13.94 7.68 -0.81
C SER A 135 15.36 7.11 -0.69
N ASN A 136 15.74 6.62 0.49
CA ASN A 136 17.05 6.00 0.69
C ASN A 136 17.24 4.71 -0.13
N ILE A 137 16.19 3.90 -0.31
CA ILE A 137 16.24 2.73 -1.20
C ILE A 137 16.47 3.16 -2.66
N LYS A 138 15.79 4.20 -3.13
CA LYS A 138 15.99 4.73 -4.48
C LYS A 138 17.43 5.21 -4.68
N VAL A 139 18.01 5.90 -3.71
CA VAL A 139 19.41 6.34 -3.75
C VAL A 139 20.37 5.15 -3.89
N LEU A 140 20.13 4.06 -3.15
CA LEU A 140 20.92 2.83 -3.31
C LEU A 140 20.76 2.21 -4.69
N LYS A 141 19.53 2.16 -5.22
CA LYS A 141 19.24 1.60 -6.55
C LYS A 141 19.94 2.38 -7.67
N ASP A 142 19.89 3.71 -7.60
CA ASP A 142 20.33 4.60 -8.67
C ASP A 142 21.86 4.81 -8.68
N LEU A 143 22.51 4.65 -7.53
CA LEU A 143 23.96 4.73 -7.43
C LEU A 143 24.61 3.36 -7.61
N ASN A 144 25.62 3.26 -8.47
CA ASN A 144 26.42 2.04 -8.60
C ASN A 144 26.99 1.60 -7.25
N SER A 145 26.85 0.30 -6.97
CA SER A 145 27.15 -0.23 -5.65
C SER A 145 28.60 -0.16 -5.22
N ASN A 146 29.53 -0.16 -6.17
CA ASN A 146 30.94 0.09 -5.91
C ASN A 146 31.25 1.48 -5.33
N LEU A 147 30.31 2.42 -5.41
CA LEU A 147 30.45 3.77 -4.86
C LEU A 147 29.73 3.95 -3.52
N TRP A 148 28.97 2.96 -3.04
CA TRP A 148 28.16 3.08 -1.83
C TRP A 148 29.02 3.42 -0.61
N ASP A 149 30.10 2.68 -0.37
CA ASP A 149 30.99 2.92 0.77
C ASP A 149 31.68 4.29 0.71
N LYS A 150 31.87 4.85 -0.49
CA LYS A 150 32.53 6.15 -0.67
C LYS A 150 31.56 7.33 -0.59
N LYS A 151 30.35 7.18 -1.13
CA LYS A 151 29.39 8.29 -1.30
C LYS A 151 28.21 8.25 -0.33
N LEU A 152 27.88 7.09 0.23
CA LEU A 152 26.67 6.88 1.04
C LEU A 152 26.95 6.44 2.48
N SER A 153 28.21 6.29 2.87
CA SER A 153 28.63 5.83 4.20
C SER A 153 28.05 6.65 5.34
N ASN A 154 27.93 7.97 5.17
CA ASN A 154 27.35 8.86 6.19
C ASN A 154 25.87 9.23 5.95
N SER A 155 25.22 8.66 4.93
CA SER A 155 23.83 8.96 4.57
C SER A 155 23.00 7.67 4.56
N SER A 156 22.80 7.06 3.39
CA SER A 156 21.89 5.93 3.23
C SER A 156 22.37 4.68 3.94
N LEU A 157 23.68 4.38 3.96
CA LEU A 157 24.20 3.20 4.64
C LEU A 157 23.97 3.30 6.15
N LYS A 158 24.39 4.41 6.76
CA LYS A 158 24.12 4.71 8.16
C LYS A 158 22.63 4.74 8.49
N PHE A 159 21.81 5.28 7.59
CA PHE A 159 20.36 5.26 7.75
C PHE A 159 19.84 3.83 7.94
N PHE A 160 20.20 2.87 7.08
CA PHE A 160 19.71 1.50 7.20
C PHE A 160 20.25 0.76 8.43
N GLU A 161 21.46 1.08 8.89
CA GLU A 161 21.99 0.58 10.16
C GLU A 161 21.17 1.10 11.35
N ASP A 162 20.88 2.39 11.38
CA ASP A 162 20.08 3.04 12.43
C ASP A 162 18.60 2.65 12.36
N GLU A 163 18.10 2.29 11.18
CA GLU A 163 16.70 1.92 10.93
C GLU A 163 16.38 0.48 11.33
N LEU A 164 17.39 -0.40 11.34
CA LEU A 164 17.24 -1.80 11.73
C LEU A 164 16.65 -1.97 13.15
N PRO A 165 17.21 -1.38 14.22
CA PRO A 165 16.64 -1.54 15.57
C PRO A 165 15.26 -0.89 15.70
N LYS A 166 14.97 0.19 14.95
CA LYS A 166 13.66 0.86 14.97
C LYS A 166 12.58 0.00 14.33
N SER A 167 12.90 -0.56 13.16
CA SER A 167 11.99 -1.45 12.43
C SER A 167 11.75 -2.75 13.17
N GLU A 168 12.79 -3.31 13.80
CA GLU A 168 12.66 -4.50 14.66
C GLU A 168 11.73 -4.25 15.85
N LYS A 169 11.89 -3.10 16.53
CA LYS A 169 10.99 -2.72 17.63
C LYS A 169 9.55 -2.57 17.16
N ALA A 170 9.33 -1.87 16.04
CA ALA A 170 7.99 -1.66 15.49
C ALA A 170 7.33 -2.99 15.04
N ALA A 171 8.10 -3.91 14.45
CA ALA A 171 7.62 -5.24 14.11
C ALA A 171 7.25 -6.03 15.37
N LYS A 172 8.10 -6.02 16.41
CA LYS A 172 7.81 -6.66 17.70
C LYS A 172 6.56 -6.09 18.37
N GLU A 173 6.34 -4.79 18.31
CA GLU A 173 5.12 -4.14 18.81
C GLU A 173 3.88 -4.56 18.00
N ALA A 174 4.00 -4.63 16.66
CA ALA A 174 2.93 -5.11 15.79
C ALA A 174 2.56 -6.57 16.05
N ILE A 175 3.56 -7.43 16.31
CA ILE A 175 3.43 -8.88 16.51
C ILE A 175 3.02 -9.25 17.93
N SER A 176 3.48 -8.52 18.95
CA SER A 176 3.02 -8.74 20.33
C SER A 176 1.52 -8.52 20.51
N THR A 177 0.86 -7.96 19.50
CA THR A 177 -0.61 -7.86 19.44
C THR A 177 -1.28 -9.14 18.94
N GLU A 178 -0.62 -10.04 18.18
CA GLU A 178 -1.09 -11.41 17.83
C GLU A 178 0.11 -12.37 17.56
N LEU A 179 0.39 -13.30 18.49
CA LEU A 179 1.42 -14.34 18.31
C LEU A 179 0.99 -15.36 17.24
N SER A 180 1.66 -15.45 16.09
CA SER A 180 1.98 -16.76 15.45
C SER A 180 2.84 -16.71 14.18
N ASP A 181 2.91 -15.63 13.39
CA ASP A 181 3.50 -15.72 12.04
C ASP A 181 4.72 -14.80 11.80
N LEU A 182 5.89 -15.19 12.30
CA LEU A 182 7.16 -14.70 11.76
C LEU A 182 7.88 -15.83 11.03
N LYS A 183 8.28 -15.57 9.79
CA LYS A 183 9.40 -16.31 9.18
C LYS A 183 10.66 -16.04 10.00
N SER A 184 11.41 -17.08 10.31
CA SER A 184 12.67 -16.96 11.04
C SER A 184 13.65 -16.07 10.28
N THR A 185 14.54 -15.36 11.00
CA THR A 185 15.64 -14.59 10.40
C THR A 185 16.50 -15.46 9.48
N SER A 186 16.59 -16.77 9.75
CA SER A 186 17.27 -17.74 8.88
C SER A 186 16.51 -17.98 7.56
N GLU A 187 15.18 -18.02 7.59
CA GLU A 187 14.36 -18.25 6.38
C GLU A 187 14.40 -17.04 5.44
N LEU A 188 14.40 -15.82 6.01
CA LEU A 188 14.57 -14.59 5.24
C LEU A 188 15.98 -14.51 4.60
N TYR A 189 17.00 -14.98 5.32
CA TYR A 189 18.37 -15.04 4.83
C TYR A 189 18.48 -16.01 3.65
N ASP A 190 17.93 -17.21 3.77
CA ASP A 190 17.97 -18.24 2.72
C ASP A 190 17.21 -17.78 1.46
N GLU A 191 16.06 -17.10 1.63
CA GLU A 191 15.28 -16.58 0.50
C GLU A 191 16.06 -15.52 -0.30
N ILE A 192 16.72 -14.58 0.39
CA ILE A 192 17.52 -13.54 -0.29
C ILE A 192 18.76 -14.13 -0.93
N LYS A 193 19.45 -15.03 -0.22
CA LYS A 193 20.65 -15.70 -0.75
C LYS A 193 20.32 -16.50 -2.01
N ALA A 194 19.19 -17.21 -2.01
CA ALA A 194 18.71 -17.95 -3.18
C ALA A 194 18.39 -17.00 -4.35
N LYS A 195 17.64 -15.92 -4.12
CA LYS A 195 17.31 -14.93 -5.16
C LYS A 195 18.55 -14.26 -5.75
N TYR A 196 19.51 -13.86 -4.90
CA TYR A 196 20.76 -13.25 -5.32
C TYR A 196 21.59 -14.21 -6.19
N ASN A 197 21.77 -15.45 -5.73
CA ASN A 197 22.52 -16.46 -6.46
C ASN A 197 21.83 -16.85 -7.78
N GLU A 198 20.50 -17.00 -7.82
CA GLU A 198 19.79 -17.27 -9.08
C GLU A 198 20.10 -16.19 -10.11
N LYS A 199 20.01 -14.92 -9.75
CA LYS A 199 20.30 -13.81 -10.68
C LYS A 199 21.76 -13.77 -11.11
N LEU A 200 22.68 -14.13 -10.21
CA LEU A 200 24.10 -14.20 -10.50
C LEU A 200 24.40 -15.30 -11.54
N TYR A 201 23.87 -16.51 -11.36
CA TYR A 201 24.17 -17.66 -12.21
C TYR A 201 23.32 -17.77 -13.50
N LYS A 202 22.10 -17.23 -13.52
CA LYS A 202 21.22 -17.23 -14.71
C LYS A 202 21.75 -16.31 -15.82
N LYS A 203 22.58 -15.32 -15.47
CA LYS A 203 23.22 -14.43 -16.44
C LYS A 203 24.42 -15.10 -17.13
N VAL A 204 25.20 -15.89 -16.40
CA VAL A 204 26.33 -16.68 -16.91
C VAL A 204 25.89 -17.69 -17.98
N ASN A 205 24.79 -18.41 -17.75
CA ASN A 205 24.29 -19.42 -18.71
C ASN A 205 23.68 -18.83 -19.99
N ASN A 206 23.22 -17.58 -19.98
CA ASN A 206 22.66 -16.90 -21.17
C ASN A 206 23.74 -16.21 -22.02
N GLU A 207 24.91 -15.89 -21.45
CA GLU A 207 26.06 -15.36 -22.22
C GLU A 207 26.83 -16.49 -22.93
N GLY A 208 26.87 -17.72 -22.36
CA GLY A 208 27.52 -18.87 -22.98
C GLY A 208 26.80 -19.49 -24.20
N GLN A 209 25.55 -19.12 -24.48
CA GLN A 209 24.80 -19.61 -25.66
C GLN A 209 24.82 -18.66 -26.87
N ASN A 210 25.29 -17.42 -26.69
CA ASN A 210 25.34 -16.43 -27.78
C ASN A 210 26.70 -16.36 -28.51
N GLU A 211 27.67 -17.21 -28.16
CA GLU A 211 28.96 -17.33 -28.85
C GLU A 211 29.03 -18.54 -29.83
N GLN A 212 27.90 -19.19 -30.14
CA GLN A 212 27.83 -20.28 -31.14
C GLN A 212 26.85 -20.01 -32.30
N ILE A 213 26.86 -18.79 -32.86
CA ILE A 213 26.28 -18.53 -34.18
C ILE A 213 27.31 -17.80 -35.04
#